data_AF-A0A4U6C4R7-F1
#
_entry.id   AF-A0A4U6C4R7-F1
#
_cell.length_a   1.000
_cell.length_b   1.000
_cell.length_c   1.000
_cell.angle_alpha   90.00
_cell.angle_beta   90.00
_cell.angle_gamma   90.00
#
_symmetry.space_group_name_H-M   'P 1'
#
loop_
_entity.id
_entity.type
_entity.pdbx_description
1 polymer ?
#
loop_
_entity_poly.entity_id
_entity_poly.type
_entity_poly.pdbx_seq_one_letter_code
_entity_poly.pdbx_strand_id
1 'polypeptide(L)'
;MRVSVVTGCTGGMGRAITAELKTAGDRVIGLDRAAAAASEDEAVPDEFIACDLSDMEDVRRTLRVLSQESAIGCLVNCAGLYERKAVFELTLEDFDRVLTVNLRAPFLLSQGLARGMAERGGGSS
;
A
#
# COMPACT_ATOMS: atom_id res chain seq x y z
N MET A 1 18.55 -8.06 -3.17
CA MET A 1 17.52 -7.23 -3.80
C MET A 1 16.46 -6.93 -2.75
N ARG A 2 16.13 -5.66 -2.52
CA ARG A 2 15.10 -5.26 -1.54
C ARG A 2 13.72 -5.36 -2.21
N VAL A 3 12.71 -5.75 -1.44
CA VAL A 3 11.31 -5.70 -1.88
C VAL A 3 10.62 -4.48 -1.25
N SER A 4 9.91 -3.71 -2.06
CA SER A 4 9.17 -2.53 -1.64
C SER A 4 7.68 -2.72 -1.92
N VAL A 5 6.83 -2.43 -0.93
CA VAL A 5 5.38 -2.53 -1.04
C VAL A 5 4.79 -1.13 -1.20
N VAL A 6 3.96 -0.92 -2.22
CA VAL A 6 3.32 0.39 -2.48
C VAL A 6 1.81 0.22 -2.50
N THR A 7 1.11 0.89 -1.58
CA THR A 7 -0.36 0.97 -1.62
C THR A 7 -0.82 2.08 -2.57
N GLY A 8 -1.97 1.90 -3.21
CA GLY A 8 -2.49 2.87 -4.18
C GLY A 8 -1.61 2.98 -5.43
N CYS A 9 -0.97 1.87 -5.82
CA CYS A 9 0.04 1.86 -6.88
C CYS A 9 -0.51 2.26 -8.26
N THR A 10 -1.84 2.27 -8.45
CA THR A 10 -2.45 2.73 -9.71
C THR A 10 -2.74 4.23 -9.72
N GLY A 11 -2.73 4.89 -8.55
CA GLY A 11 -2.87 6.34 -8.43
C GLY A 11 -1.65 7.10 -8.93
N GLY A 12 -1.81 8.40 -9.23
CA GLY A 12 -0.73 9.22 -9.82
C GLY A 12 0.57 9.22 -9.02
N MET A 13 0.49 9.40 -7.68
CA MET A 13 1.68 9.31 -6.81
C MET A 13 2.20 7.89 -6.70
N GLY A 14 1.32 6.89 -6.56
CA GLY A 14 1.72 5.48 -6.43
C GLY A 14 2.47 4.97 -7.65
N ARG A 15 2.05 5.38 -8.86
CA ARG A 15 2.74 5.08 -10.12
C ARG A 15 4.14 5.70 -10.18
N ALA A 16 4.26 6.98 -9.85
CA ALA A 16 5.56 7.66 -9.83
C ALA A 16 6.52 7.04 -8.82
N ILE A 17 6.03 6.72 -7.62
CA ILE A 17 6.80 6.04 -6.57
C ILE A 17 7.22 4.63 -7.03
N THR A 18 6.32 3.89 -7.66
CA THR A 18 6.61 2.54 -8.18
C THR A 18 7.74 2.59 -9.20
N ALA A 19 7.66 3.51 -10.17
CA ALA A 19 8.70 3.70 -11.18
C ALA A 19 10.05 4.06 -10.54
N GLU A 20 10.07 4.99 -9.60
CA GLU A 20 11.30 5.42 -8.92
C GLU A 20 11.96 4.29 -8.12
N LEU A 21 11.17 3.51 -7.37
CA LEU A 21 11.69 2.36 -6.60
C LEU A 21 12.27 1.28 -7.52
N LYS A 22 11.65 1.03 -8.67
CA LYS A 22 12.16 0.09 -9.67
C LYS A 22 13.47 0.59 -10.29
N THR A 23 13.56 1.87 -10.62
CA THR A 23 14.82 2.51 -11.08
C THR A 23 15.93 2.42 -10.02
N ALA A 24 15.57 2.47 -8.73
CA ALA A 24 16.50 2.26 -7.63
C ALA A 24 16.91 0.79 -7.41
N GLY A 25 16.35 -0.16 -8.19
CA GLY A 25 16.69 -1.58 -8.14
C GLY A 25 15.88 -2.42 -7.15
N ASP A 26 14.76 -1.89 -6.64
CA ASP A 26 13.82 -2.68 -5.85
C ASP A 26 12.93 -3.53 -6.74
N ARG A 27 12.53 -4.71 -6.22
CA ARG A 27 11.32 -5.39 -6.71
C ARG A 27 10.11 -4.77 -6.02
N VAL A 28 9.12 -4.35 -6.78
CA VAL A 28 7.93 -3.66 -6.24
C VAL A 28 6.70 -4.55 -6.26
N ILE A 29 6.07 -4.69 -5.09
CA ILE A 29 4.73 -5.28 -4.92
C ILE A 29 3.73 -4.12 -4.79
N GLY A 30 2.83 -3.99 -5.76
CA GLY A 30 1.77 -2.99 -5.76
C GLY A 30 0.48 -3.51 -5.15
N LEU A 31 -0.14 -2.71 -4.29
CA LEU A 31 -1.47 -2.98 -3.71
C LEU A 31 -2.47 -1.94 -4.22
N ASP A 32 -3.55 -2.40 -4.82
CA ASP A 32 -4.68 -1.54 -5.20
C ASP A 32 -5.94 -2.39 -5.39
N ARG A 33 -7.11 -1.76 -5.57
CA ARG A 33 -8.37 -2.49 -5.78
C ARG A 33 -8.43 -3.18 -7.14
N ALA A 34 -7.82 -2.57 -8.15
CA ALA A 34 -7.77 -3.08 -9.51
C ALA A 34 -6.39 -2.81 -10.10
N ALA A 35 -5.91 -3.71 -10.97
CA ALA A 35 -4.67 -3.48 -11.69
C ALA A 35 -4.83 -2.30 -12.66
N ALA A 36 -3.74 -1.57 -12.90
CA ALA A 36 -3.71 -0.63 -14.01
C ALA A 36 -3.91 -1.40 -15.33
N ALA A 37 -4.53 -0.76 -16.33
CA ALA A 37 -4.54 -1.31 -17.68
C ALA A 37 -3.09 -1.58 -18.09
N ALA A 38 -2.81 -2.77 -18.63
CA ALA A 38 -1.46 -3.17 -19.01
C ALA A 38 -0.84 -2.11 -19.94
N SER A 39 0.11 -1.35 -19.39
CA SER A 39 0.95 -0.41 -20.11
C SER A 39 2.38 -0.88 -19.95
N GLU A 40 3.19 -0.79 -21.01
CA GLU A 40 4.65 -1.04 -20.97
C GLU A 40 5.40 0.07 -20.23
N ASP A 41 4.85 0.53 -19.10
CA ASP A 41 5.34 1.65 -18.32
C ASP A 41 6.11 1.12 -17.11
N GLU A 42 7.25 1.74 -16.81
CA GLU A 42 8.06 1.43 -15.62
C GLU A 42 7.28 1.61 -14.31
N ALA A 43 6.15 2.31 -14.36
CA ALA A 43 5.19 2.45 -13.27
C ALA A 43 4.39 1.18 -12.93
N VAL A 44 4.47 0.10 -13.72
CA VAL A 44 3.80 -1.17 -13.40
C VAL A 44 4.63 -1.97 -12.38
N PRO A 45 4.05 -2.36 -11.23
CA PRO A 45 4.78 -3.14 -10.23
C PRO A 45 5.12 -4.54 -10.78
N ASP A 46 6.17 -5.16 -10.23
CA ASP A 46 6.59 -6.51 -10.63
C ASP A 46 5.58 -7.58 -10.19
N GLU A 47 4.84 -7.28 -9.11
CA GLU A 47 3.74 -8.08 -8.60
C GLU A 47 2.58 -7.18 -8.20
N PHE A 48 1.37 -7.58 -8.55
CA PHE A 48 0.16 -6.87 -8.17
C PHE A 48 -0.71 -7.75 -7.27
N ILE A 49 -1.11 -7.20 -6.11
CA ILE A 49 -2.05 -7.87 -5.21
C ILE A 49 -3.27 -6.96 -5.08
N ALA A 50 -4.43 -7.49 -5.52
CA ALA A 50 -5.71 -6.83 -5.28
C ALA A 50 -5.96 -6.72 -3.78
N CYS A 51 -6.16 -5.49 -3.29
CA CYS A 51 -6.41 -5.19 -1.89
C CYS A 51 -7.28 -3.92 -1.76
N ASP A 52 -8.47 -4.07 -1.20
CA ASP A 52 -9.30 -2.94 -0.79
C ASP A 52 -8.96 -2.52 0.65
N LEU A 53 -8.32 -1.37 0.81
CA LEU A 53 -7.94 -0.85 2.13
C LEU A 53 -9.13 -0.43 2.99
N SER A 54 -10.33 -0.32 2.43
CA SER A 54 -11.56 -0.11 3.21
C SER A 54 -12.09 -1.39 3.86
N ASP A 55 -11.62 -2.57 3.42
CA ASP A 55 -11.97 -3.87 3.98
C ASP A 55 -10.83 -4.43 4.86
N MET A 56 -11.08 -4.49 6.16
CA MET A 56 -10.09 -4.96 7.14
C MET A 56 -9.85 -6.48 7.09
N GLU A 57 -10.76 -7.27 6.53
CA GLU A 57 -10.49 -8.67 6.25
C GLU A 57 -9.52 -8.81 5.08
N ASP A 58 -9.71 -8.01 4.04
CA ASP A 58 -8.87 -8.00 2.86
C ASP A 58 -7.44 -7.52 3.16
N VAL A 59 -7.30 -6.48 3.98
CA VAL A 59 -5.99 -6.02 4.48
C VAL A 59 -5.28 -7.13 5.27
N ARG A 60 -5.99 -7.87 6.13
CA ARG A 60 -5.41 -8.99 6.88
C ARG A 60 -5.00 -10.15 5.98
N ARG A 61 -5.81 -10.45 4.95
CA ARG A 61 -5.48 -11.46 3.93
C ARG A 61 -4.21 -11.07 3.18
N THR A 62 -4.14 -9.83 2.71
CA THR A 62 -2.97 -9.28 2.01
C THR A 62 -1.74 -9.30 2.91
N LEU A 63 -1.86 -8.91 4.18
CA LEU A 63 -0.76 -8.96 5.13
C LEU A 63 -0.24 -10.39 5.34
N ARG A 64 -1.12 -11.41 5.41
CA ARG A 64 -0.69 -12.82 5.50
C ARG A 64 0.14 -13.24 4.30
N VAL A 65 -0.23 -12.80 3.09
CA VAL A 65 0.54 -13.06 1.86
C VAL A 65 1.89 -12.34 1.91
N LEU A 66 1.90 -11.04 2.19
CA LEU A 66 3.13 -10.24 2.27
C LEU A 66 4.10 -10.75 3.34
N SER A 67 3.58 -11.27 4.45
CA SER A 67 4.42 -11.82 5.54
C SER A 67 5.22 -13.05 5.12
N GLN A 68 4.89 -13.69 4.00
CA GLN A 68 5.69 -14.78 3.41
C GLN A 68 6.92 -14.26 2.66
N GLU A 69 6.95 -12.98 2.28
CA GLU A 69 8.07 -12.35 1.60
C GLU A 69 9.09 -11.80 2.61
N SER A 70 10.17 -12.57 2.80
CA SER A 70 11.25 -12.23 3.72
C SER A 70 12.09 -11.02 3.30
N ALA A 71 11.99 -10.54 2.06
CA ALA A 71 12.82 -9.44 1.56
C ALA A 71 12.16 -8.05 1.63
N ILE A 72 10.95 -7.92 2.20
CA ILE A 72 10.25 -6.63 2.33
C ILE A 72 11.07 -5.66 3.19
N GLY A 73 11.65 -4.62 2.59
CA GLY A 73 12.47 -3.63 3.29
C GLY A 73 11.87 -2.23 3.29
N CYS A 74 10.76 -2.01 2.58
CA CYS A 74 10.07 -0.73 2.51
C CYS A 74 8.57 -0.94 2.35
N LEU A 75 7.78 -0.12 3.05
CA LEU A 75 6.34 0.03 2.84
C LEU A 75 6.07 1.51 2.57
N VAL A 76 5.40 1.78 1.45
CA VAL A 76 4.92 3.12 1.11
C VAL A 76 3.39 3.14 1.20
N ASN A 77 2.90 3.83 2.23
CA ASN A 77 1.47 4.12 2.41
C ASN A 77 1.08 5.30 1.52
N CYS A 78 0.81 5.03 0.22
CA CYS A 78 0.46 6.05 -0.76
C CYS A 78 -1.04 6.04 -1.13
N ALA A 79 -1.78 4.99 -0.78
CA ALA A 79 -3.23 5.01 -0.92
C ALA A 79 -3.85 6.07 -0.01
N GLY A 80 -4.83 6.80 -0.55
CA GLY A 80 -5.57 7.82 0.19
C GLY A 80 -6.98 7.97 -0.36
N LEU A 81 -7.93 8.15 0.55
CA LEU A 81 -9.31 8.49 0.28
C LEU A 81 -9.60 9.88 0.81
N TYR A 82 -10.23 10.70 -0.02
CA TYR A 82 -10.72 12.01 0.35
C TYR A 82 -12.21 12.07 0.05
N GLU A 83 -13.02 12.39 1.07
CA GLU A 83 -14.45 12.59 0.89
C GLU A 83 -14.77 14.04 0.56
N ARG A 84 -15.38 14.26 -0.61
CA ARG A 84 -15.69 15.61 -1.11
C ARG A 84 -17.14 15.97 -0.81
N LYS A 85 -17.44 16.22 0.47
CA LYS A 85 -18.73 16.70 0.96
C LYS A 85 -18.57 17.98 1.78
N ALA A 86 -19.63 18.78 1.90
CA ALA A 86 -19.62 19.86 2.87
C ALA A 86 -19.54 19.29 4.29
N VAL A 87 -18.96 20.03 5.23
CA VAL A 87 -18.71 19.51 6.59
C VAL A 87 -19.98 19.06 7.32
N PHE A 88 -21.11 19.73 7.06
CA PHE A 88 -22.40 19.41 7.65
C PHE A 88 -23.15 18.27 6.91
N GLU A 89 -22.63 17.81 5.77
CA GLU A 89 -23.14 16.66 5.00
C GLU A 89 -22.29 15.39 5.22
N LEU A 90 -21.13 15.52 5.87
CA LEU A 90 -20.29 14.38 6.22
C LEU A 90 -21.00 13.52 7.26
N THR A 91 -21.22 12.26 6.89
CA THR A 91 -21.71 11.25 7.82
C THR A 91 -20.55 10.69 8.64
N LEU A 92 -20.86 10.08 9.79
CA LEU A 92 -19.86 9.30 10.53
C LEU A 92 -19.30 8.15 9.69
N GLU A 93 -20.12 7.57 8.83
CA GLU A 93 -19.72 6.47 7.94
C GLU A 93 -18.70 6.91 6.89
N ASP A 94 -18.82 8.14 6.36
CA ASP A 94 -17.81 8.74 5.49
C ASP A 94 -16.49 8.99 6.23
N PHE A 95 -16.59 9.54 7.45
CA PHE A 95 -15.43 9.79 8.30
C PHE A 95 -14.69 8.48 8.62
N ASP A 96 -15.43 7.45 9.05
CA ASP A 96 -14.88 6.13 9.36
C ASP A 96 -14.26 5.48 8.13
N ARG A 97 -14.84 5.65 6.95
CA ARG A 97 -14.25 5.15 5.69
C ARG A 97 -12.91 5.84 5.38
N VAL A 98 -12.84 7.16 5.54
CA VAL A 98 -11.58 7.93 5.38
C VAL A 98 -10.53 7.49 6.39
N LEU A 99 -10.89 7.35 7.68
CA LEU A 99 -9.95 6.87 8.70
C LEU A 99 -9.50 5.43 8.44
N THR A 100 -10.41 4.58 7.93
CA THR A 100 -10.10 3.18 7.65
C THR A 100 -9.03 3.08 6.55
N VAL A 101 -9.22 3.78 5.43
CA VAL A 101 -8.27 3.76 4.32
C VAL A 101 -6.97 4.50 4.66
N ASN A 102 -7.06 5.68 5.28
CA ASN A 102 -5.89 6.58 5.42
C ASN A 102 -5.06 6.31 6.67
N LEU A 103 -5.62 5.66 7.70
CA LEU A 103 -4.92 5.43 8.97
C LEU A 103 -4.95 3.98 9.40
N ARG A 104 -6.13 3.35 9.48
CA ARG A 104 -6.25 2.00 10.06
C ARG A 104 -5.53 0.96 9.20
N ALA A 105 -5.75 0.97 7.89
CA ALA A 105 -5.06 0.07 6.97
C ALA A 105 -3.54 0.29 6.96
N PRO A 106 -3.02 1.52 6.78
CA PRO A 106 -1.59 1.83 6.92
C PRO A 106 -0.99 1.36 8.24
N PHE A 107 -1.69 1.56 9.37
CA PHE A 107 -1.22 1.11 10.69
C PHE A 107 -1.06 -0.41 10.73
N LEU A 108 -2.07 -1.17 10.28
CA LEU A 108 -2.02 -2.64 10.27
C LEU A 108 -0.91 -3.18 9.37
N LEU A 109 -0.76 -2.62 8.17
CA LEU A 109 0.32 -3.00 7.25
C LEU A 109 1.70 -2.68 7.84
N SER A 110 1.85 -1.47 8.40
CA SER A 110 3.11 -1.03 9.00
C SER A 110 3.48 -1.92 10.18
N GLN A 111 2.56 -2.14 11.12
CA GLN A 111 2.78 -3.00 12.28
C GLN A 111 3.13 -4.44 11.86
N GLY A 112 2.39 -4.99 10.89
CA GLY A 112 2.58 -6.37 10.44
C GLY A 112 3.91 -6.61 9.73
N LEU A 113 4.41 -5.62 8.99
CA LEU A 113 5.67 -5.76 8.24
C LEU A 113 6.89 -5.26 9.02
N ALA A 114 6.71 -4.33 9.97
CA ALA A 114 7.81 -3.70 10.72
C ALA A 114 8.68 -4.70 11.46
N ARG A 115 8.10 -5.74 12.07
CA ARG A 115 8.88 -6.74 12.81
C ARG A 115 9.91 -7.44 11.91
N GLY A 116 9.47 -7.90 10.74
CA GLY A 116 10.36 -8.52 9.77
C GLY A 116 11.44 -7.56 9.28
N MET A 117 11.08 -6.30 9.00
CA MET A 117 12.05 -5.28 8.59
C MET A 117 13.13 -5.07 9.68
N ALA A 118 12.72 -4.91 10.94
CA ALA A 118 13.59 -4.66 12.08
C ALA A 118 14.57 -5.83 12.34
N GLU A 119 14.08 -7.08 12.25
CA GLU A 119 14.93 -8.28 12.41
C GLU A 119 16.05 -8.36 11.36
N ARG A 120 15.90 -7.70 10.21
CA ARG A 120 16.91 -7.59 9.15
C ARG A 120 17.78 -6.33 9.23
N GLY A 121 17.66 -5.55 10.32
CA GLY A 121 18.37 -4.28 10.48
C GLY A 121 17.86 -3.16 9.57
N GLY A 122 16.64 -3.29 9.03
CA GLY A 122 15.96 -2.28 8.24
C GLY A 122 14.71 -1.71 8.95
N GLY A 123 13.99 -0.84 8.25
CA GLY A 123 12.89 -0.07 8.84
C GLY A 123 13.39 1.05 9.76
N SER A 124 12.47 1.90 10.21
CA SER A 124 12.73 2.97 11.17
C SER A 124 11.65 2.96 12.26
N SER A 125 12.06 3.19 13.51
CA SER A 125 11.18 3.32 14.68
C SER A 125 10.61 4.72 14.82
#